data_AF-A0A920J8F4-F1
#
_entry.id   AF-A0A920J8F4-F1
#
_cell.length_a   1.000
_cell.length_b   1.000
_cell.length_c   1.000
_cell.angle_alpha   90.00
_cell.angle_beta   90.00
_cell.angle_gamma   90.00
#
_symmetry.space_group_name_H-M   'P 1'
#
loop_
_entity.id
_entity.type
_entity.pdbx_description
1 polymer ?
#
loop_
_entity_poly.entity_id
_entity_poly.type
_entity_poly.pdbx_seq_one_letter_code
_entity_poly.pdbx_strand_id
1 'polypeptide(L)'
;MEVVRDKNDNCIIICSIENFDPMGVHTGDSITIAPAQTLTDKEFQIMRNASFKILREIGVETGGSNVQFAINPVDGRMVVIEMNPQSK
;
A
#
# COMPACT_ATOMS: atom_id res chain seq x y z
N MET A 1 0.95 -2.01 -0.99
CA MET A 1 -0.43 -2.46 -0.68
C MET A 1 -1.17 -2.67 -1.97
N GLU A 2 -1.73 -3.86 -2.18
CA GLU A 2 -2.63 -4.15 -3.32
C GLU A 2 -4.07 -3.89 -2.90
N VAL A 3 -4.74 -3.00 -3.62
CA VAL A 3 -6.06 -2.48 -3.27
C VAL A 3 -7.01 -2.64 -4.45
N VAL A 4 -8.25 -3.03 -4.18
CA VAL A 4 -9.33 -3.06 -5.18
C VAL A 4 -10.49 -2.19 -4.71
N ARG A 5 -11.04 -1.38 -5.63
CA ARG A 5 -12.23 -0.56 -5.43
C ARG A 5 -13.27 -0.84 -6.51
N ASP A 6 -14.54 -0.93 -6.12
CA ASP A 6 -15.68 -1.04 -7.03
C ASP A 6 -16.52 0.24 -7.11
N LYS A 7 -17.43 0.26 -8.09
CA LYS A 7 -18.33 1.40 -8.37
C LYS A 7 -19.28 1.75 -7.21
N ASN A 8 -19.43 0.86 -6.24
CA ASN A 8 -20.27 1.07 -5.05
C ASN A 8 -19.43 1.61 -3.87
N ASP A 9 -18.19 2.04 -4.13
CA ASP A 9 -17.21 2.47 -3.13
C ASP A 9 -16.79 1.38 -2.13
N ASN A 10 -16.97 0.10 -2.49
CA ASN A 10 -16.41 -0.99 -1.69
C ASN A 10 -14.90 -1.06 -1.94
N CYS A 11 -14.11 -1.00 -0.86
CA CYS A 11 -12.66 -1.07 -0.92
C CYS A 11 -12.12 -2.23 -0.08
N ILE A 12 -11.23 -3.03 -0.66
CA ILE A 12 -10.57 -4.15 0.03
C ILE A 12 -9.06 -4.09 -0.17
N ILE A 13 -8.33 -4.58 0.83
CA ILE A 13 -6.90 -4.89 0.70
C ILE A 13 -6.80 -6.35 0.28
N ILE A 14 -6.19 -6.60 -0.86
CA ILE A 14 -5.95 -7.96 -1.36
C ILE A 14 -4.69 -8.54 -0.73
N CYS A 15 -3.62 -7.73 -0.69
CA CYS A 15 -2.32 -8.16 -0.20
C CYS A 15 -1.56 -6.99 0.43
N SER A 16 -0.81 -7.31 1.49
CA SER A 16 0.23 -6.44 2.03
C SER A 16 1.58 -7.08 1.73
N ILE A 17 2.54 -6.25 1.32
CA ILE A 17 3.87 -6.69 0.94
C ILE A 17 4.86 -5.83 1.73
N GLU A 18 5.84 -6.48 2.34
CA GLU A 18 6.96 -5.84 3.03
C GLU A 18 8.25 -6.16 2.27
N ASN A 19 9.05 -5.13 2.04
CA ASN A 19 10.36 -5.28 1.42
C ASN A 19 11.35 -5.77 2.46
N PHE A 20 12.10 -6.82 2.12
CA PHE A 20 13.25 -7.26 2.90
C PHE A 20 14.40 -6.26 2.77
N ASP A 21 14.63 -5.79 1.55
CA ASP A 21 15.60 -4.74 1.27
C ASP A 21 15.00 -3.35 1.58
N PRO A 22 15.72 -2.46 2.29
CA PRO A 22 15.18 -1.16 2.69
C PRO A 22 15.04 -0.19 1.51
N MET A 23 14.30 0.91 1.76
CA MET A 23 14.13 2.00 0.80
C MET A 23 15.47 2.47 0.24
N GLY A 24 15.57 2.52 -1.09
CA GLY A 24 16.81 2.78 -1.83
C GLY A 24 17.11 1.69 -2.87
N VAL A 25 16.53 0.50 -2.70
CA VAL A 25 16.49 -0.56 -3.72
C VAL A 25 15.12 -0.52 -4.41
N HIS A 26 15.10 -0.68 -5.74
CA HIS A 26 13.84 -0.71 -6.48
C HIS A 26 13.00 -1.92 -6.05
N THR A 27 11.68 -1.75 -5.89
CA THR A 27 10.77 -2.80 -5.39
C THR A 27 10.80 -4.07 -6.26
N GLY A 28 11.00 -3.93 -7.58
CA GLY A 28 11.15 -5.06 -8.50
C GLY A 28 12.48 -5.83 -8.39
N ASP A 29 13.51 -5.21 -7.80
CA ASP A 29 14.82 -5.83 -7.56
C ASP A 29 14.97 -6.30 -6.09
N SER A 30 14.01 -5.95 -5.24
CA SER A 30 14.02 -6.28 -3.82
C SER A 30 13.46 -7.67 -3.57
N ILE A 31 14.00 -8.36 -2.57
CA ILE A 31 13.30 -9.50 -1.97
C ILE A 31 12.09 -8.94 -1.22
N THR A 32 10.92 -9.53 -1.43
CA THR A 32 9.67 -9.10 -0.79
C THR A 32 8.94 -10.29 -0.17
N ILE A 33 8.18 -10.00 0.89
CA ILE A 33 7.38 -11.00 1.60
C ILE A 33 5.94 -10.52 1.73
N ALA A 34 5.01 -11.47 1.71
CA ALA A 34 3.60 -11.24 2.02
C ALA A 34 3.15 -12.24 3.11
N PRO A 35 2.38 -11.80 4.13
CA PRO A 35 1.95 -10.42 4.40
C PRO A 35 3.07 -9.56 5.00
N ALA A 36 2.78 -8.28 5.31
CA ALA A 36 3.64 -7.47 6.17
C ALA A 36 3.80 -8.12 7.56
N GLN A 37 5.02 -8.10 8.10
CA GLN A 37 5.44 -8.82 9.31
C GLN A 37 5.71 -7.88 10.49
N THR A 38 6.28 -6.70 10.24
CA THR A 38 6.83 -5.85 11.32
C THR A 38 5.91 -4.72 11.79
N LEU A 39 4.75 -4.56 11.15
CA LEU A 39 3.78 -3.54 11.52
C LEU A 39 2.89 -4.00 12.66
N THR A 40 2.67 -3.11 13.64
CA THR A 40 1.57 -3.29 14.58
C THR A 40 0.24 -3.17 13.85
N ASP A 41 -0.81 -3.77 14.40
CA ASP A 41 -2.16 -3.64 13.81
C ASP A 41 -2.57 -2.17 13.65
N LYS A 42 -2.20 -1.29 14.59
CA LYS A 42 -2.49 0.15 14.50
C LYS A 42 -1.84 0.80 13.28
N GLU A 43 -0.55 0.54 13.05
CA GLU A 43 0.18 1.07 11.89
C GLU A 43 -0.39 0.50 10.59
N PHE A 44 -0.71 -0.80 10.58
CA PHE A 44 -1.33 -1.46 9.45
C PHE A 44 -2.69 -0.84 9.09
N GLN A 45 -3.56 -0.57 10.08
CA GLN A 45 -4.84 0.09 9.83
C GLN A 45 -4.66 1.52 9.32
N ILE A 46 -3.62 2.25 9.77
CA ILE A 46 -3.29 3.58 9.25
C ILE A 46 -2.88 3.49 7.77
N MET A 47 -2.00 2.55 7.41
CA MET A 47 -1.59 2.30 6.02
C MET A 47 -2.76 1.89 5.14
N ARG A 48 -3.65 1.01 5.63
CA ARG A 48 -4.88 0.62 4.95
C ARG A 48 -5.78 1.83 4.67
N ASN A 49 -6.03 2.67 5.67
CA ASN A 49 -6.88 3.85 5.52
C ASN A 49 -6.28 4.87 4.54
N ALA A 50 -4.96 5.07 4.58
CA ALA A 50 -4.27 5.92 3.61
C ALA A 50 -4.42 5.37 2.18
N SER A 51 -4.26 4.05 2.00
CA SER A 51 -4.42 3.40 0.70
C SER A 51 -5.80 3.65 0.09
N PHE A 52 -6.88 3.50 0.89
CA PHE A 52 -8.24 3.76 0.42
C PHE A 52 -8.49 5.24 0.10
N LYS A 53 -7.93 6.17 0.89
CA LYS A 53 -8.03 7.61 0.61
C LYS A 53 -7.35 7.97 -0.72
N ILE A 54 -6.18 7.40 -0.99
CA ILE A 54 -5.42 7.65 -2.21
C ILE A 54 -6.21 7.17 -3.44
N LEU A 55 -6.79 5.97 -3.42
CA LEU A 55 -7.60 5.48 -4.54
C LEU A 55 -8.82 6.37 -4.81
N ARG A 56 -9.47 6.89 -3.75
CA ARG A 56 -10.61 7.80 -3.87
C ARG A 56 -10.19 9.15 -4.46
N GLU A 57 -9.07 9.71 -4.00
CA GLU A 57 -8.57 11.00 -4.47
C GLU A 57 -8.11 10.95 -5.93
N ILE A 58 -7.45 9.86 -6.33
CA ILE A 58 -7.01 9.66 -7.73
C ILE A 58 -8.19 9.34 -8.67
N GLY A 59 -9.34 8.92 -8.13
CA GLY A 59 -10.53 8.62 -8.93
C GLY A 59 -10.53 7.22 -9.53
N VAL A 60 -9.84 6.25 -8.92
CA VAL A 60 -9.97 4.84 -9.33
C VAL A 60 -11.28 4.30 -8.78
N GLU A 61 -12.30 4.25 -9.62
CA GLU A 61 -13.66 3.82 -9.23
C GLU A 61 -13.93 2.33 -9.53
N THR A 62 -13.25 1.75 -10.52
CA THR A 62 -13.44 0.35 -10.91
C THR A 62 -12.10 -0.27 -11.28
N GLY A 63 -11.44 -0.92 -10.32
CA GLY A 63 -10.20 -1.61 -10.62
C GLY A 63 -9.27 -1.82 -9.43
N GLY A 64 -8.09 -2.35 -9.75
CA GLY A 64 -6.99 -2.55 -8.83
C GLY A 64 -5.99 -1.41 -8.86
N SER A 65 -5.28 -1.18 -7.77
CA SER A 65 -4.15 -0.26 -7.73
C SER A 65 -3.14 -0.70 -6.68
N ASN A 66 -1.87 -0.47 -6.98
CA ASN A 66 -0.78 -0.66 -6.03
C ASN A 66 -0.42 0.68 -5.41
N VAL A 67 -0.35 0.74 -4.07
CA VAL A 67 0.08 1.93 -3.32
C VAL A 67 1.34 1.58 -2.53
N GLN A 68 2.38 2.40 -2.67
CA GLN A 68 3.67 2.20 -2.00
C GLN A 68 3.91 3.22 -0.89
N PHE A 69 4.49 2.74 0.20
CA PHE A 69 4.75 3.53 1.41
C PHE A 69 6.17 3.29 1.88
N ALA A 70 6.76 4.31 2.50
CA ALA A 70 7.96 4.18 3.33
C ALA A 70 7.58 4.44 4.79
N ILE A 71 8.12 3.63 5.69
CA ILE A 71 7.91 3.76 7.14
C ILE A 71 9.26 3.94 7.81
N ASN A 72 9.37 4.96 8.66
CA ASN A 72 10.52 5.12 9.53
C ASN A 72 10.41 4.13 10.72
N PRO A 73 11.34 3.16 10.86
CA PRO A 73 11.26 2.13 11.90
C PRO A 73 11.48 2.68 13.33
N VAL A 74 11.96 3.92 13.47
CA VAL A 74 12.24 4.53 14.79
C VAL A 74 10.98 5.11 15.43
N ASP A 75 10.12 5.74 14.63
CA ASP A 75 8.96 6.50 15.12
C ASP A 75 7.62 6.14 14.43
N GLY A 76 7.64 5.19 13.48
CA GLY A 76 6.46 4.76 12.73
C GLY A 76 5.96 5.79 11.71
N ARG A 77 6.72 6.86 11.42
CA ARG A 77 6.31 7.89 10.45
C ARG A 77 6.18 7.26 9.06
N MET A 78 4.95 7.28 8.54
CA MET A 78 4.61 6.77 7.22
C MET A 78 4.56 7.89 6.18
N VAL A 79 5.14 7.64 5.00
CA VAL A 79 5.14 8.54 3.84
C VAL A 79 4.66 7.74 2.62
N VAL A 80 3.83 8.36 1.78
CA VAL A 80 3.39 7.80 0.50
C VAL A 80 4.49 8.04 -0.53
N ILE A 81 4.90 7.01 -1.25
CA ILE A 81 5.92 7.11 -2.31
C ILE A 81 5.26 7.32 -3.66
N GLU A 82 4.38 6.40 -4.05
CA GLU A 82 3.64 6.46 -5.31
C GLU A 82 2.36 5.63 -5.24
N MET A 83 1.49 5.84 -6.23
CA MET A 83 0.37 4.98 -6.52
C MET A 83 0.35 4.68 -8.01
N ASN A 84 0.26 3.39 -8.34
CA ASN A 84 0.20 2.89 -9.69
C ASN A 84 -1.22 2.39 -9.98
N PRO A 85 -2.03 3.13 -10.76
CA PRO A 85 -3.34 2.67 -11.18
C PRO A 85 -3.14 1.52 -12.17
N GLN A 86 -3.55 0.31 -11.79
CA GLN A 86 -3.49 -0.82 -12.70
C GLN A 86 -4.76 -0.82 -13.54
N SER A 87 -4.67 -0.28 -14.76
CA SER A 87 -5.74 -0.38 -15.75
C SER A 87 -5.82 -1.82 -16.28
N LYS A 88 -6.69 -2.63 -15.70
CA LYS A 88 -7.27 -3.80 -16.35
C LYS A 88 -8.78 -3.80 -16.12
#